data_AF-A0A097PQN9-F1
#
_entry.id   AF-A0A097PQN9-F1
#
_cell.length_a   1.000
_cell.length_b   1.000
_cell.length_c   1.000
_cell.angle_alpha   90.00
_cell.angle_beta   90.00
_cell.angle_gamma   90.00
#
_symmetry.space_group_name_H-M   'P 1'
#
loop_
_entity.id
_entity.type
_entity.pdbx_description
1 polymer ?
#
loop_
_entity_poly.entity_id
_entity_poly.type
_entity_poly.pdbx_seq_one_letter_code
_entity_poly.pdbx_strand_id
1 'polypeptide(L)'
;AFACIEKELGLPLDSIYSSISTSPIAAASLGQVYKAKLKYSGQHVAVKVQRPGIEEAIGLDFYLIRGLGIAINKYVDVITSDVVALIDEFARRVYQELNYVQEGQNARRFKKLYADREDVLVPDIFWDYTSGKVLTMDWVEGVKLNEQAIIEGQGLKVLDLVNTGIQCSLRQLLEYGYFHADPHPGNLLATPDGKLAFLDFGMMSETPEEARFAIIGHVVHMVNRDYEAMARDYYALDFLSPDVDVSPIVPALRNFFDNALNATVSELNF
;
A
#
# COMPACT_ATOMS: atom_id res chain seq x y z
N ALA A 1 -16.71 0.82 17.98
CA ALA A 1 -15.48 1.63 17.89
C ALA A 1 -15.05 2.16 19.26
N PHE A 2 -15.82 3.04 19.91
CA PHE A 2 -15.43 3.69 21.17
C PHE A 2 -15.05 2.73 22.32
N ALA A 3 -15.87 1.73 22.61
CA ALA A 3 -15.50 0.70 23.60
C ALA A 3 -14.23 -0.09 23.24
N CYS A 4 -13.92 -0.24 21.94
CA CYS A 4 -12.67 -0.85 21.49
C CYS A 4 -11.49 0.05 21.85
N ILE A 5 -11.60 1.36 21.57
CA ILE A 5 -10.56 2.35 21.91
C ILE A 5 -10.26 2.33 23.41
N GLU A 6 -11.29 2.42 24.26
CA GLU A 6 -11.09 2.44 25.72
C GLU A 6 -10.46 1.15 26.24
N LYS A 7 -10.89 0.00 25.70
CA LYS A 7 -10.33 -1.30 26.07
C LYS A 7 -8.85 -1.42 25.67
N GLU A 8 -8.53 -1.02 24.45
CA GLU A 8 -7.18 -1.16 23.88
C GLU A 8 -6.18 -0.17 24.48
N LEU A 9 -6.61 1.06 24.77
CA LEU A 9 -5.75 2.09 25.35
C LEU A 9 -5.77 2.10 26.88
N GLY A 10 -6.69 1.36 27.52
CA GLY A 10 -6.81 1.27 28.98
C GLY A 10 -7.23 2.58 29.65
N LEU A 11 -7.76 3.53 28.89
CA LEU A 11 -8.09 4.88 29.32
C LEU A 11 -9.50 5.27 28.82
N PRO A 12 -10.30 6.01 29.62
CA PRO A 12 -11.56 6.57 29.17
C PRO A 12 -11.35 7.56 28.00
N LEU A 13 -12.27 7.59 27.03
CA LEU A 13 -12.16 8.49 25.87
C LEU A 13 -11.99 9.97 26.27
N ASP A 14 -12.75 10.43 27.27
CA ASP A 14 -12.73 11.81 27.76
C ASP A 14 -11.42 12.20 28.45
N SER A 15 -10.57 11.22 28.79
CA SER A 15 -9.22 11.47 29.30
C SER A 15 -8.21 11.69 28.17
N ILE A 16 -8.44 11.07 27.01
CA ILE A 16 -7.54 11.08 25.86
C ILE A 16 -7.89 12.25 24.91
N TYR A 17 -9.17 12.40 24.59
CA TYR A 17 -9.65 13.33 23.57
C TYR A 17 -10.52 14.44 24.19
N SER A 18 -10.33 15.68 23.76
CA SER A 18 -11.25 16.78 24.07
C SER A 18 -12.51 16.72 23.20
N SER A 19 -12.41 16.10 22.02
CA SER A 19 -13.53 15.82 21.12
C SER A 19 -13.18 14.67 20.19
N ILE A 20 -14.18 13.88 19.82
CA ILE A 20 -14.09 12.83 18.79
C ILE A 20 -15.38 12.83 17.98
N SER A 21 -15.30 12.62 16.66
CA SER A 21 -16.48 12.58 15.79
C SER A 21 -17.42 11.45 16.18
N THR A 22 -18.73 11.69 16.19
CA THR A 22 -19.73 10.68 16.56
C THR A 22 -19.88 9.60 15.49
N SER A 23 -19.71 9.97 14.21
CA SER A 23 -19.66 9.07 13.06
C SER A 23 -18.23 8.94 12.53
N PRO A 24 -17.91 7.80 11.88
CA PRO A 24 -16.66 7.66 11.15
C PRO A 24 -16.64 8.64 9.96
N ILE A 25 -15.48 9.25 9.74
CA ILE A 25 -15.24 10.19 8.63
C ILE A 25 -14.79 9.47 7.36
N ALA A 26 -14.23 8.26 7.51
CA ALA A 26 -13.82 7.41 6.42
C ALA A 26 -13.92 5.93 6.81
N ALA A 27 -14.18 5.09 5.82
CA ALA A 27 -14.00 3.65 5.95
C ALA A 27 -12.56 3.31 5.54
N ALA A 28 -11.90 2.47 6.34
CA ALA A 28 -10.66 1.81 5.94
C ALA A 28 -10.97 0.33 5.63
N SER A 29 -10.04 -0.37 4.97
CA SER A 29 -10.19 -1.79 4.58
C SER A 29 -10.76 -2.66 5.72
N LEU A 30 -10.05 -2.71 6.86
CA LEU A 30 -10.43 -3.52 8.03
C LEU A 30 -10.96 -2.69 9.23
N GLY A 31 -11.19 -1.39 9.02
CA GLY A 31 -11.41 -0.45 10.12
C GLY A 31 -12.30 0.73 9.78
N GLN A 32 -12.39 1.65 10.74
CA GLN A 32 -13.14 2.90 10.67
C GLN A 32 -12.27 4.02 11.19
N VAL A 33 -12.26 5.17 10.52
CA VAL A 33 -11.46 6.34 10.91
C VAL A 33 -12.35 7.40 11.51
N TYR A 34 -11.92 7.96 12.64
CA TYR A 34 -12.58 9.04 13.36
C TYR A 34 -11.66 10.26 13.43
N LYS A 35 -12.22 11.47 13.32
CA LYS A 35 -11.47 12.70 13.59
C LYS A 35 -11.59 13.00 15.08
N ALA A 36 -10.46 13.18 15.75
CA ALA A 36 -10.43 13.53 17.16
C ALA A 36 -9.48 14.71 17.42
N LYS A 37 -9.57 15.26 18.63
CA LYS A 37 -8.66 16.29 19.13
C LYS A 37 -8.09 15.83 20.45
N LEU A 38 -6.76 15.71 20.54
CA LEU A 38 -6.07 15.26 21.74
C LEU A 38 -6.23 16.27 22.87
N LYS A 39 -6.52 15.80 24.08
CA LYS A 39 -6.82 16.67 25.22
C LYS A 39 -5.60 17.41 25.75
N TYR A 40 -4.44 16.75 25.76
CA TYR A 40 -3.20 17.31 26.33
C TYR A 40 -2.54 18.36 25.42
N SER A 41 -2.57 18.17 24.09
CA SER A 41 -1.92 19.07 23.13
C SER A 41 -2.89 19.96 22.36
N GLY A 42 -4.16 19.57 22.27
CA GLY A 42 -5.14 20.22 21.39
C GLY A 42 -4.93 19.93 19.90
N GLN A 43 -4.04 19.01 19.53
CA GLN A 43 -3.79 18.64 18.14
C GLN A 43 -4.93 17.77 17.58
N HIS A 44 -5.24 17.96 16.30
CA HIS A 44 -6.18 17.08 15.59
C HIS A 44 -5.48 15.80 15.14
N VAL A 45 -6.16 14.67 15.31
CA VAL A 45 -5.67 13.34 14.95
C VAL A 45 -6.72 12.53 14.20
N ALA A 46 -6.26 11.64 13.34
CA ALA A 46 -7.04 10.56 12.77
C ALA A 46 -6.89 9.31 13.66
N VAL A 47 -8.01 8.76 14.12
CA VAL A 47 -8.06 7.55 14.96
C VAL A 47 -8.69 6.43 14.14
N LYS A 48 -7.87 5.52 13.62
CA LYS A 48 -8.29 4.31 12.90
C LYS A 48 -8.52 3.19 13.91
N VAL A 49 -9.71 2.60 13.90
CA VAL A 49 -10.13 1.55 14.85
C VAL A 49 -10.65 0.37 14.07
N GLN A 50 -10.26 -0.84 14.47
CA GLN A 50 -10.78 -2.06 13.86
C GLN A 50 -12.28 -2.22 14.08
N ARG A 51 -12.95 -2.84 13.11
CA ARG A 51 -14.36 -3.19 13.24
C ARG A 51 -14.52 -4.28 14.31
N PRO A 52 -15.54 -4.20 15.18
CA PRO A 52 -15.82 -5.28 16.13
C PRO A 52 -16.06 -6.60 15.38
N GLY A 53 -15.45 -7.68 15.84
CA GLY A 53 -15.64 -9.02 15.27
C GLY A 53 -14.89 -9.29 13.96
N ILE A 54 -14.02 -8.38 13.50
CA ILE A 54 -13.36 -8.51 12.19
C ILE A 54 -12.41 -9.72 12.14
N GLU A 55 -11.73 -10.01 13.25
CA GLU A 55 -10.77 -11.11 13.35
C GLU A 55 -11.47 -12.48 13.25
N GLU A 56 -12.62 -12.62 13.92
CA GLU A 56 -13.45 -13.81 13.86
C GLU A 56 -14.12 -13.98 12.48
N ALA A 57 -14.57 -12.88 11.87
CA ALA A 57 -15.16 -12.90 10.54
C ALA A 57 -14.12 -13.33 9.49
N ILE A 58 -12.93 -12.73 9.50
CA ILE A 58 -11.81 -13.10 8.62
C ILE A 58 -11.42 -14.57 8.84
N GLY A 59 -11.35 -15.02 10.09
CA GLY A 59 -11.02 -16.42 10.41
C GLY A 59 -12.03 -17.41 9.84
N LEU A 60 -13.32 -17.09 9.91
CA LEU A 60 -14.38 -17.91 9.31
C LEU A 60 -14.30 -17.93 7.79
N ASP A 61 -14.09 -16.77 7.16
CA ASP A 61 -13.98 -16.66 5.71
C ASP A 61 -12.81 -17.49 5.18
N PHE A 62 -11.63 -17.38 5.80
CA PHE A 62 -10.47 -18.18 5.41
C PHE A 62 -10.65 -19.66 5.69
N TYR A 63 -11.32 -20.04 6.78
CA TYR A 63 -11.66 -21.44 7.03
C TYR A 63 -12.52 -22.04 5.91
N LEU A 64 -13.55 -21.31 5.46
CA LEU A 64 -14.45 -21.73 4.39
C LEU A 64 -13.74 -21.79 3.03
N ILE A 65 -13.01 -20.73 2.66
CA ILE A 65 -12.30 -20.63 1.38
C ILE A 65 -11.19 -21.66 1.29
N ARG A 66 -10.47 -21.91 2.39
CA ARG A 66 -9.45 -22.97 2.46
C ARG A 66 -10.06 -24.36 2.29
N GLY A 67 -11.24 -24.61 2.86
CA GLY A 67 -12.00 -25.85 2.64
C GLY A 67 -12.35 -26.06 1.16
N LEU A 68 -12.76 -25.00 0.47
CA LEU A 68 -12.98 -25.03 -0.98
C LEU A 68 -11.67 -25.25 -1.75
N GLY A 69 -10.57 -24.60 -1.35
CA GLY A 69 -9.25 -24.79 -1.94
C GLY A 69 -8.77 -26.24 -1.88
N ILE A 70 -9.01 -26.94 -0.78
CA ILE A 70 -8.72 -28.38 -0.65
C ILE A 70 -9.55 -29.20 -1.65
N ALA A 71 -10.82 -28.86 -1.85
CA ALA A 71 -11.67 -29.53 -2.84
C ALA A 71 -11.18 -29.26 -4.27
N ILE A 72 -10.79 -28.03 -4.58
CA ILE A 72 -10.25 -27.65 -5.90
C ILE A 72 -8.96 -28.43 -6.20
N ASN A 73 -7.98 -28.39 -5.29
CA ASN A 73 -6.72 -29.13 -5.45
C ASN A 73 -6.93 -30.63 -5.64
N LYS A 74 -8.01 -31.21 -5.10
CA LYS A 74 -8.30 -32.64 -5.16
C LYS A 74 -9.10 -33.06 -6.40
N TYR A 75 -9.98 -32.19 -6.91
CA TYR A 75 -10.98 -32.59 -7.91
C TYR A 75 -10.90 -31.79 -9.23
N VAL A 76 -10.05 -30.76 -9.32
CA VAL A 76 -9.97 -29.90 -10.51
C VAL A 76 -8.56 -29.99 -11.13
N ASP A 77 -8.37 -30.97 -12.00
CA ASP A 77 -7.07 -31.26 -12.62
C ASP A 77 -6.55 -30.17 -13.58
N VAL A 78 -7.42 -29.22 -13.98
CA VAL A 78 -7.04 -28.09 -14.85
C VAL A 78 -6.24 -27.03 -14.09
N ILE A 79 -6.36 -26.97 -12.75
CA ILE A 79 -5.63 -26.01 -11.93
C ILE A 79 -4.37 -26.71 -11.42
N THR A 80 -3.23 -26.34 -11.98
CA THR A 80 -1.92 -26.92 -11.65
C THR A 80 -1.25 -26.26 -10.44
N SER A 81 -1.74 -25.09 -10.03
CA SER A 81 -1.23 -24.33 -8.88
C SER A 81 -1.84 -24.82 -7.57
N ASP A 82 -1.06 -24.83 -6.49
CA ASP A 82 -1.58 -25.13 -5.16
C ASP A 82 -2.45 -23.98 -4.63
N VAL A 83 -3.77 -24.15 -4.74
CA VAL A 83 -4.76 -23.15 -4.33
C VAL A 83 -4.73 -22.94 -2.81
N VAL A 84 -4.46 -23.98 -2.03
CA VAL A 84 -4.38 -23.88 -0.56
C VAL A 84 -3.17 -23.04 -0.17
N ALA A 85 -2.01 -23.25 -0.80
CA ALA A 85 -0.83 -22.44 -0.55
C ALA A 85 -1.07 -20.94 -0.88
N LEU A 86 -1.77 -20.66 -1.98
CA LEU A 86 -2.16 -19.29 -2.34
C LEU A 86 -3.11 -18.66 -1.32
N ILE A 87 -4.10 -19.41 -0.84
CA ILE A 87 -5.03 -18.96 0.21
C ILE A 87 -4.29 -18.70 1.52
N ASP A 88 -3.36 -19.59 1.91
CA ASP A 88 -2.59 -19.45 3.15
C ASP A 88 -1.63 -18.23 3.08
N GLU A 89 -1.06 -17.93 1.91
CA GLU A 89 -0.32 -16.67 1.67
C GLU A 89 -1.22 -15.45 1.83
N PHE A 90 -2.38 -15.46 1.18
CA PHE A 90 -3.33 -14.35 1.24
C PHE A 90 -3.83 -14.12 2.68
N ALA A 91 -4.16 -15.19 3.40
CA ALA A 91 -4.56 -15.14 4.80
C ALA A 91 -3.50 -14.46 5.65
N ARG A 92 -2.23 -14.86 5.51
CA ARG A 92 -1.12 -14.26 6.26
C ARG A 92 -1.03 -12.76 6.04
N ARG A 93 -1.20 -12.28 4.80
CA ARG A 93 -1.18 -10.85 4.47
C ARG A 93 -2.33 -10.10 5.13
N VAL A 94 -3.55 -10.63 5.07
CA VAL A 94 -4.71 -10.02 5.73
C VAL A 94 -4.54 -9.98 7.25
N TYR A 95 -3.99 -11.01 7.87
CA TYR A 95 -3.71 -11.02 9.31
C TYR A 95 -2.60 -10.04 9.72
N GLN A 96 -1.62 -9.76 8.84
CA GLN A 96 -0.62 -8.73 9.08
C GLN A 96 -1.26 -7.32 9.14
N GLU A 97 -2.27 -7.05 8.33
CA GLU A 97 -3.02 -5.79 8.37
C GLU A 97 -3.88 -5.60 9.64
N LEU A 98 -4.19 -6.69 10.35
CA LEU A 98 -4.87 -6.63 11.65
C LEU A 98 -3.94 -6.17 12.78
N ASN A 99 -2.67 -5.89 12.52
CA ASN A 99 -1.77 -5.32 13.52
C ASN A 99 -1.44 -3.86 13.19
N TYR A 100 -2.19 -2.94 13.79
CA TYR A 100 -1.99 -1.50 13.59
C TYR A 100 -0.68 -0.96 14.17
N VAL A 101 -0.02 -1.69 15.07
CA VAL A 101 1.35 -1.34 15.49
C VAL A 101 2.32 -1.51 14.32
N GLN A 102 2.15 -2.56 13.51
CA GLN A 102 2.98 -2.79 12.33
C GLN A 102 2.74 -1.71 11.28
N GLU A 103 1.49 -1.34 11.02
CA GLU A 103 1.15 -0.22 10.14
C GLU A 103 1.80 1.10 10.61
N GLY A 104 1.74 1.42 11.90
CA GLY A 104 2.43 2.59 12.45
C GLY A 104 3.96 2.54 12.30
N GLN A 105 4.56 1.34 12.41
CA GLN A 105 6.00 1.16 12.23
C GLN A 105 6.39 1.36 10.76
N ASN A 106 5.56 0.84 9.86
CA ASN A 106 5.69 1.02 8.43
C ASN A 106 5.63 2.50 8.04
N ALA A 107 4.65 3.24 8.57
CA ALA A 107 4.52 4.68 8.36
C ALA A 107 5.77 5.43 8.85
N ARG A 108 6.25 5.14 10.06
CA ARG A 108 7.45 5.76 10.62
C ARG A 108 8.71 5.46 9.80
N ARG A 109 8.85 4.24 9.29
CA ARG A 109 9.97 3.87 8.41
C ARG A 109 9.87 4.59 7.08
N PHE A 110 8.69 4.61 6.46
CA PHE A 110 8.46 5.32 5.21
C PHE A 110 8.79 6.81 5.36
N LYS A 111 8.32 7.45 6.44
CA LYS A 111 8.67 8.85 6.76
C LYS A 111 10.17 9.11 6.81
N LYS A 112 10.97 8.18 7.37
CA LYS A 112 12.43 8.32 7.42
C LYS A 112 13.08 8.20 6.04
N LEU A 113 12.60 7.29 5.20
CA LEU A 113 13.13 7.07 3.84
C LEU A 113 12.82 8.25 2.91
N TYR A 114 11.78 9.05 3.22
CA TYR A 114 11.36 10.22 2.45
C TYR A 114 11.64 11.55 3.17
N ALA A 115 12.50 11.54 4.21
CA ALA A 115 12.79 12.74 5.00
C ALA A 115 13.49 13.86 4.20
N ASP A 116 14.08 13.54 3.06
CA ASP A 116 14.73 14.47 2.12
C ASP A 116 13.77 15.03 1.05
N ARG A 117 12.50 14.61 1.04
CA ARG A 117 11.50 14.99 0.03
C ARG A 117 10.45 15.91 0.65
N GLU A 118 10.55 17.20 0.36
CA GLU A 118 9.60 18.20 0.87
C GLU A 118 8.20 18.10 0.24
N ASP A 119 8.08 17.45 -0.92
CA ASP A 119 6.82 17.25 -1.64
C ASP A 119 6.03 16.01 -1.19
N VAL A 120 6.54 15.26 -0.21
CA VAL A 120 5.88 14.07 0.37
C VAL A 120 5.52 14.32 1.82
N LEU A 121 4.28 13.99 2.20
CA LEU A 121 3.83 14.09 3.58
C LEU A 121 3.47 12.71 4.14
N VAL A 122 3.97 12.43 5.34
CA VAL A 122 3.64 11.22 6.11
C VAL A 122 3.25 11.66 7.53
N PRO A 123 2.03 11.34 7.99
CA PRO A 123 1.56 11.75 9.31
C PRO A 123 2.42 11.14 10.42
N ASP A 124 2.65 11.86 11.52
CA ASP A 124 3.27 11.27 12.69
C ASP A 124 2.32 10.31 13.42
N ILE A 125 2.90 9.25 13.99
CA ILE A 125 2.16 8.26 14.77
C ILE A 125 2.24 8.62 16.25
N PHE A 126 1.09 8.67 16.91
CA PHE A 126 0.97 8.89 18.34
C PHE A 126 0.99 7.53 19.06
N TRP A 127 2.20 7.09 19.43
CA TRP A 127 2.44 5.76 20.00
C TRP A 127 1.72 5.51 21.33
N ASP A 128 1.58 6.54 22.17
CA ASP A 128 0.85 6.44 23.44
C ASP A 128 -0.66 6.19 23.24
N TYR A 129 -1.17 6.42 22.03
CA TYR A 129 -2.56 6.21 21.64
C TYR A 129 -2.69 5.21 20.47
N THR A 130 -1.72 4.30 20.34
CA THR A 130 -1.69 3.26 19.31
C THR A 130 -1.55 1.88 19.97
N SER A 131 -2.33 0.92 19.49
CA SER A 131 -2.34 -0.49 19.92
C SER A 131 -2.45 -1.41 18.70
N GLY A 132 -2.61 -2.72 18.91
CA GLY A 132 -2.87 -3.66 17.82
C GLY A 132 -4.16 -3.37 17.05
N LYS A 133 -5.18 -2.78 17.69
CA LYS A 133 -6.51 -2.54 17.10
C LYS A 133 -6.89 -1.07 16.96
N VAL A 134 -6.02 -0.15 17.40
CA VAL A 134 -6.19 1.31 17.30
C VAL A 134 -4.92 1.94 16.76
N LEU A 135 -5.00 2.73 15.69
CA LEU A 135 -3.90 3.55 15.18
C LEU A 135 -4.29 5.02 15.31
N THR A 136 -3.46 5.79 16.02
CA THR A 136 -3.64 7.25 16.10
C THR A 136 -2.49 7.93 15.35
N MET A 137 -2.84 8.76 14.37
CA MET A 137 -1.88 9.52 13.57
C MET A 137 -2.32 10.97 13.37
N ASP A 138 -1.40 11.83 12.92
CA ASP A 138 -1.72 13.23 12.60
C ASP A 138 -2.92 13.33 11.65
N TRP A 139 -3.77 14.33 11.92
CA TRP A 139 -4.80 14.71 10.97
C TRP A 139 -4.19 15.45 9.79
N VAL A 140 -4.32 14.87 8.60
CA VAL A 140 -3.90 15.50 7.35
C VAL A 140 -5.10 16.14 6.66
N GLU A 141 -5.03 17.44 6.44
CA GLU A 141 -5.98 18.17 5.59
C GLU A 141 -5.57 18.00 4.13
N GLY A 142 -6.50 17.59 3.27
CA GLY A 142 -6.23 17.44 1.85
C GLY A 142 -7.43 16.97 1.03
N VAL A 143 -7.24 16.95 -0.27
CA VAL A 143 -8.23 16.57 -1.29
C VAL A 143 -7.80 15.26 -1.93
N LYS A 144 -8.75 14.36 -2.22
CA LYS A 144 -8.42 13.08 -2.87
C LYS A 144 -7.93 13.32 -4.29
N LEU A 145 -6.99 12.52 -4.76
CA LEU A 145 -6.40 12.69 -6.10
C LEU A 145 -7.41 12.54 -7.25
N ASN A 146 -8.53 11.86 -7.04
CA ASN A 146 -9.59 11.74 -8.04
C ASN A 146 -10.49 12.99 -8.16
N GLU A 147 -10.33 13.98 -7.29
CA GLU A 147 -11.09 15.23 -7.29
C GLU A 147 -10.33 16.36 -8.01
N GLN A 148 -9.92 16.11 -9.26
CA GLN A 148 -9.06 16.99 -10.07
C GLN A 148 -9.55 18.46 -10.10
N ALA A 149 -10.85 18.69 -10.30
CA ALA A 149 -11.39 20.05 -10.38
C ALA A 149 -11.19 20.87 -9.10
N ILE A 150 -11.18 20.21 -7.93
CA ILE A 150 -10.96 20.88 -6.63
C ILE A 150 -9.48 21.20 -6.48
N ILE A 151 -8.59 20.27 -6.86
CA ILE A 151 -7.13 20.47 -6.82
C ILE A 151 -6.73 21.63 -7.73
N GLU A 152 -7.23 21.65 -8.97
CA GLU A 152 -6.97 22.74 -9.91
C GLU A 152 -7.55 24.07 -9.43
N GLY A 153 -8.72 24.05 -8.79
CA GLY A 153 -9.31 25.23 -8.15
C GLY A 153 -8.47 25.82 -7.00
N GLN A 154 -7.61 25.01 -6.38
CA GLN A 154 -6.61 25.46 -5.39
C GLN A 154 -5.31 25.98 -6.03
N GLY A 155 -5.23 26.01 -7.36
CA GLY A 155 -4.04 26.43 -8.11
C GLY A 155 -2.94 25.36 -8.17
N LEU A 156 -3.23 24.14 -7.73
CA LEU A 156 -2.31 23.02 -7.78
C LEU A 156 -2.42 22.31 -9.13
N LYS A 157 -1.31 21.73 -9.60
CA LYS A 157 -1.29 20.91 -10.82
C LYS A 157 -1.32 19.44 -10.41
N VAL A 158 -2.38 18.74 -10.82
CA VAL A 158 -2.50 17.29 -10.57
C VAL A 158 -1.29 16.53 -11.13
N LEU A 159 -0.77 16.96 -12.28
CA LEU A 159 0.40 16.34 -12.90
C LEU A 159 1.65 16.37 -12.01
N ASP A 160 1.85 17.43 -11.21
CA ASP A 160 2.99 17.54 -10.31
C ASP A 160 2.87 16.49 -9.18
N LEU A 161 1.68 16.28 -8.65
CA LEU A 161 1.40 15.25 -7.63
C LEU A 161 1.57 13.83 -8.19
N VAL A 162 1.11 13.60 -9.43
CA VAL A 162 1.31 12.32 -10.13
C VAL A 162 2.79 12.06 -10.34
N ASN A 163 3.56 13.07 -10.76
CA ASN A 163 5.01 12.98 -10.89
C ASN A 163 5.67 12.63 -9.55
N THR A 164 5.30 13.31 -8.45
CA THR A 164 5.75 12.98 -7.10
C THR A 164 5.44 11.52 -6.75
N GLY A 165 4.23 11.04 -7.05
CA GLY A 165 3.83 9.64 -6.83
C GLY A 165 4.70 8.65 -7.61
N ILE A 166 4.92 8.88 -8.91
CA ILE A 166 5.77 8.04 -9.76
C ILE A 166 7.21 8.02 -9.24
N GLN A 167 7.78 9.18 -8.92
CA GLN A 167 9.13 9.27 -8.35
C GLN A 167 9.22 8.51 -7.03
N CYS A 168 8.20 8.60 -6.17
CA CYS A 168 8.14 7.82 -4.94
C CYS A 168 8.13 6.33 -5.25
N SER A 169 7.27 5.84 -6.14
CA SER A 169 7.19 4.42 -6.53
C SER A 169 8.50 3.89 -7.11
N LEU A 170 9.15 4.65 -8.00
CA LEU A 170 10.45 4.28 -8.56
C LEU A 170 11.53 4.20 -7.47
N ARG A 171 11.55 5.16 -6.54
CA ARG A 171 12.49 5.16 -5.41
C ARG A 171 12.30 3.96 -4.49
N GLN A 172 11.05 3.57 -4.24
CA GLN A 172 10.72 2.37 -3.45
C GLN A 172 11.31 1.11 -4.09
N LEU A 173 11.13 0.95 -5.40
CA LEU A 173 11.58 -0.22 -6.14
C LEU A 173 13.09 -0.24 -6.34
N LEU A 174 13.69 0.88 -6.73
CA LEU A 174 15.07 0.93 -7.23
C LEU A 174 16.10 1.32 -6.17
N GLU A 175 15.74 2.15 -5.18
CA GLU A 175 16.70 2.63 -4.18
C GLU A 175 16.61 1.81 -2.89
N TYR A 176 15.42 1.77 -2.27
CA TYR A 176 15.29 1.20 -0.93
C TYR A 176 14.88 -0.28 -0.92
N GLY A 177 14.22 -0.77 -1.97
CA GLY A 177 13.61 -2.09 -1.95
C GLY A 177 12.53 -2.20 -0.86
N TYR A 178 11.92 -1.08 -0.47
CA TYR A 178 10.83 -1.03 0.51
C TYR A 178 9.66 -0.31 -0.12
N PHE A 179 8.62 -1.06 -0.47
CA PHE A 179 7.56 -0.58 -1.35
C PHE A 179 6.17 -0.80 -0.78
N HIS A 180 5.29 0.13 -1.15
CA HIS A 180 3.87 0.11 -0.89
C HIS A 180 3.21 -0.79 -1.94
N ALA A 181 2.65 -1.92 -1.49
CA ALA A 181 2.11 -2.93 -2.40
C ALA A 181 0.69 -2.57 -2.92
N ASP A 182 -0.03 -1.68 -2.23
CA ASP A 182 -1.36 -1.22 -2.66
C ASP A 182 -1.57 0.31 -2.55
N PRO A 183 -0.85 1.14 -3.33
CA PRO A 183 -0.99 2.60 -3.25
C PRO A 183 -2.27 3.07 -3.97
N HIS A 184 -3.43 2.69 -3.43
CA HIS A 184 -4.73 3.07 -3.96
C HIS A 184 -4.95 4.59 -3.85
N PRO A 185 -5.54 5.28 -4.86
CA PRO A 185 -5.78 6.73 -4.82
C PRO A 185 -6.57 7.22 -3.60
N GLY A 186 -7.35 6.34 -2.96
CA GLY A 186 -8.08 6.64 -1.72
C GLY A 186 -7.19 6.85 -0.49
N ASN A 187 -5.94 6.37 -0.52
CA ASN A 187 -4.95 6.52 0.55
C ASN A 187 -3.96 7.67 0.30
N LEU A 188 -4.21 8.44 -0.76
CA LEU A 188 -3.39 9.58 -1.17
C LEU A 188 -4.21 10.86 -1.14
N LEU A 189 -3.65 11.91 -0.54
CA LEU A 189 -4.25 13.24 -0.55
C LEU A 189 -3.29 14.28 -1.15
N ALA A 190 -3.86 15.20 -1.92
CA ALA A 190 -3.25 16.48 -2.27
C ALA A 190 -3.45 17.43 -1.10
N THR A 191 -2.37 17.82 -0.42
CA THR A 191 -2.46 18.82 0.65
C THR A 191 -2.56 20.23 0.07
N PRO A 192 -3.14 21.21 0.79
CA PRO A 192 -3.26 22.59 0.30
C PRO A 192 -1.91 23.27 -0.02
N ASP A 193 -0.82 22.82 0.60
CA ASP A 193 0.55 23.27 0.34
C ASP A 193 1.23 22.54 -0.83
N GLY A 194 0.49 21.69 -1.57
CA GLY A 194 0.97 21.04 -2.79
C GLY A 194 1.80 19.79 -2.57
N LYS A 195 1.71 19.15 -1.40
CA LYS A 195 2.39 17.88 -1.11
C LYS A 195 1.48 16.70 -1.38
N LEU A 196 2.09 15.56 -1.68
CA LEU A 196 1.42 14.27 -1.75
C LEU A 196 1.48 13.58 -0.39
N ALA A 197 0.35 13.47 0.29
CA ALA A 197 0.25 12.80 1.58
C ALA A 197 -0.13 11.32 1.44
N PHE A 198 0.60 10.45 2.11
CA PHE A 198 0.32 9.02 2.22
C PHE A 198 -0.32 8.71 3.57
N LEU A 199 -1.47 8.02 3.56
CA LEU A 199 -2.28 7.78 4.77
C LEU A 199 -2.33 6.32 5.22
N ASP A 200 -2.10 5.37 4.32
CA ASP A 200 -2.15 3.94 4.61
C ASP A 200 -0.76 3.35 4.40
N PHE A 201 -0.37 2.47 5.32
CA PHE A 201 0.90 1.75 5.29
C PHE A 201 0.71 0.30 5.73
N GLY A 202 -0.52 -0.23 5.65
CA GLY A 202 -0.86 -1.59 6.05
C GLY A 202 -0.16 -2.62 5.17
N MET A 203 -0.03 -2.32 3.87
CA MET A 203 0.65 -3.17 2.89
C MET A 203 2.01 -2.60 2.45
N MET A 204 3.01 -2.72 3.31
CA MET A 204 4.41 -2.49 2.93
C MET A 204 5.17 -3.81 2.82
N SER A 205 6.05 -3.92 1.82
CA SER A 205 6.88 -5.10 1.60
C SER A 205 8.33 -4.72 1.30
N GLU A 206 9.23 -5.67 1.55
CA GLU A 206 10.64 -5.57 1.21
C GLU A 206 10.98 -6.48 0.04
N THR A 207 11.76 -5.96 -0.90
CA THR A 207 12.36 -6.71 -1.98
C THR A 207 13.80 -7.07 -1.59
N PRO A 208 14.20 -8.35 -1.67
CA PRO A 208 15.59 -8.75 -1.50
C PRO A 208 16.52 -7.95 -2.43
N GLU A 209 17.75 -7.72 -1.98
CA GLU A 209 18.72 -6.93 -2.74
C GLU A 209 19.01 -7.52 -4.14
N GLU A 210 19.10 -8.84 -4.25
CA GLU A 210 19.30 -9.54 -5.53
C GLU A 210 18.14 -9.30 -6.50
N ALA A 211 16.90 -9.43 -6.02
CA ALA A 211 15.71 -9.14 -6.80
C ALA A 211 15.65 -7.65 -7.20
N ARG A 212 16.09 -6.73 -6.34
CA ARG A 212 16.20 -5.30 -6.67
C ARG A 212 17.20 -5.05 -7.80
N PHE A 213 18.38 -5.67 -7.76
CA PHE A 213 19.35 -5.57 -8.85
C PHE A 213 18.82 -6.17 -10.15
N ALA A 214 18.09 -7.29 -10.08
CA ALA A 214 17.43 -7.88 -11.25
C ALA A 214 16.37 -6.94 -11.84
N ILE A 215 15.56 -6.25 -11.01
CA ILE A 215 14.60 -5.22 -11.47
C ILE A 215 15.34 -4.07 -12.15
N ILE A 216 16.44 -3.57 -11.56
CA ILE A 216 17.25 -2.50 -12.17
C ILE A 216 17.81 -2.95 -13.52
N GLY A 217 18.37 -4.16 -13.59
CA GLY A 217 18.84 -4.77 -14.84
C GLY A 217 17.74 -4.83 -15.90
N HIS A 218 16.54 -5.27 -15.50
CA HIS A 218 15.37 -5.35 -16.37
C HIS A 218 14.96 -4.01 -16.96
N VAL A 219 14.96 -2.95 -16.14
CA VAL A 219 14.70 -1.58 -16.61
C VAL A 219 15.81 -1.12 -17.56
N VAL A 220 17.08 -1.41 -17.27
CA VAL A 220 18.20 -1.04 -18.15
C VAL A 220 18.10 -1.75 -19.51
N HIS A 221 17.80 -3.05 -19.54
CA HIS A 221 17.61 -3.80 -20.77
C HIS A 221 16.42 -3.29 -21.58
N MET A 222 15.30 -2.97 -20.91
CA MET A 222 14.13 -2.35 -21.54
C MET A 222 14.48 -1.01 -22.20
N VAL A 223 15.17 -0.11 -21.50
CA VAL A 223 15.57 1.21 -22.02
C VAL A 223 16.53 1.08 -23.21
N ASN A 224 17.46 0.12 -23.15
CA ASN A 224 18.40 -0.16 -24.24
C ASN A 224 17.79 -0.96 -25.39
N ARG A 225 16.51 -1.35 -25.29
CA ARG A 225 15.81 -2.23 -26.25
C ARG A 225 16.51 -3.58 -26.43
N ASP A 226 17.23 -4.04 -25.41
CA ASP A 226 17.86 -5.36 -25.36
C ASP A 226 16.86 -6.39 -24.82
N TYR A 227 15.92 -6.78 -25.68
CA TYR A 227 14.83 -7.68 -25.30
C TYR A 227 15.28 -9.13 -25.05
N GLU A 228 16.46 -9.52 -25.55
CA GLU A 228 17.04 -10.84 -25.25
C GLU A 228 17.58 -10.89 -23.83
N ALA A 229 18.34 -9.86 -23.42
CA ALA A 229 18.79 -9.74 -22.04
C ALA A 229 17.61 -9.55 -21.09
N MET A 230 16.62 -8.72 -21.46
CA MET A 230 15.40 -8.49 -20.69
C MET A 230 14.63 -9.78 -20.39
N ALA A 231 14.54 -10.69 -21.37
CA ALA A 231 13.85 -11.96 -21.21
C ALA A 231 14.59 -12.91 -20.23
N ARG A 232 15.92 -12.82 -20.15
CA ARG A 232 16.73 -13.62 -19.22
C ARG A 232 16.66 -13.11 -17.78
N ASP A 233 16.32 -11.84 -17.56
CA ASP A 233 16.13 -11.31 -16.21
C ASP A 233 15.02 -12.04 -15.45
N TYR A 234 14.07 -12.67 -16.14
CA TYR A 234 13.03 -13.49 -15.51
C TYR A 234 13.57 -14.70 -14.75
N TYR A 235 14.78 -15.17 -15.07
CA TYR A 235 15.46 -16.17 -14.23
C TYR A 235 15.98 -15.54 -12.94
N ALA A 236 16.60 -14.36 -13.02
CA ALA A 236 17.11 -13.66 -11.84
C ALA A 236 16.01 -13.12 -10.93
N LEU A 237 14.80 -12.95 -11.46
CA LEU A 237 13.58 -12.57 -10.73
C LEU A 237 12.81 -13.79 -10.18
N ASP A 238 13.29 -15.01 -10.38
CA ASP A 238 12.59 -16.27 -10.04
C ASP A 238 11.19 -16.41 -10.67
N PHE A 239 10.93 -15.72 -11.79
CA PHE A 239 9.68 -15.87 -12.54
C PHE A 239 9.69 -17.09 -13.45
N LEU A 240 10.88 -17.49 -13.92
CA LEU A 240 11.09 -18.66 -14.76
C LEU A 240 12.29 -19.47 -14.25
N SER A 241 12.23 -20.79 -14.43
CA SER A 241 13.38 -21.65 -14.15
C SER A 241 14.43 -21.54 -15.26
N PRO A 242 15.74 -21.63 -14.97
CA PRO A 242 16.81 -21.43 -15.95
C PRO A 242 16.79 -22.39 -17.16
N ASP A 243 16.03 -23.49 -17.08
CA ASP A 243 15.84 -24.48 -18.14
C ASP A 243 14.74 -24.12 -19.15
N VAL A 244 13.93 -23.11 -18.87
CA VAL A 244 12.85 -22.65 -19.76
C VAL A 244 13.42 -21.78 -20.88
N ASP A 245 13.20 -22.11 -22.16
CA ASP A 245 13.62 -21.26 -23.28
C ASP A 245 12.78 -19.97 -23.35
N VAL A 246 13.43 -18.82 -23.18
CA VAL A 246 12.81 -17.48 -23.24
C VAL A 246 12.80 -16.87 -24.64
N SER A 247 13.42 -17.49 -25.64
CA SER A 247 13.41 -16.98 -27.02
C SER A 247 12.00 -16.69 -27.58
N PRO A 248 10.95 -17.49 -27.27
CA PRO A 248 9.60 -17.24 -27.75
C PRO A 248 8.93 -15.98 -27.23
N ILE A 249 9.34 -15.47 -26.05
CA ILE A 249 8.71 -14.28 -25.44
C ILE A 249 9.35 -12.97 -25.90
N VAL A 250 10.58 -13.01 -26.45
CA VAL A 250 11.32 -11.82 -26.91
C VAL A 250 10.52 -10.98 -27.93
N PRO A 251 9.85 -11.55 -28.96
CA PRO A 251 9.04 -10.76 -29.89
C PRO A 251 7.85 -10.09 -29.21
N ALA A 252 7.24 -10.73 -28.20
CA ALA A 252 6.13 -10.16 -27.45
C ALA A 252 6.57 -8.97 -26.59
N LEU A 253 7.71 -9.11 -25.90
CA LEU A 253 8.32 -8.01 -25.12
C LEU A 253 8.64 -6.82 -26.01
N ARG A 254 9.28 -7.06 -27.17
CA ARG A 254 9.59 -6.01 -28.15
C ARG A 254 8.35 -5.25 -28.59
N ASN A 255 7.32 -5.97 -29.05
CA ASN A 255 6.10 -5.35 -29.55
C ASN A 255 5.36 -4.54 -28.47
N PHE A 256 5.37 -5.02 -27.23
CA PHE A 256 4.72 -4.32 -26.12
C PHE A 256 5.49 -3.04 -25.73
N PHE A 257 6.78 -3.17 -25.44
CA PHE A 257 7.57 -2.05 -24.90
C PHE A 257 7.96 -1.03 -25.96
N ASP A 258 8.16 -1.40 -27.23
CA ASP A 258 8.37 -0.42 -28.30
C ASP A 258 7.13 0.49 -28.46
N ASN A 259 5.92 -0.06 -28.29
CA ASN A 259 4.70 0.73 -28.31
C ASN A 259 4.59 1.63 -27.07
N ALA A 260 4.87 1.09 -25.88
CA ALA A 260 4.79 1.85 -24.63
C ALA A 260 5.82 3.00 -24.56
N LEU A 261 7.04 2.78 -25.04
CA LEU A 261 8.10 3.80 -25.08
C LEU A 261 7.85 4.92 -26.10
N ASN A 262 7.02 4.65 -27.10
CA ASN A 262 6.62 5.63 -28.11
C ASN A 262 5.28 6.32 -27.78
N ALA A 263 4.55 5.81 -26.79
CA ALA A 263 3.27 6.37 -26.34
C ALA A 263 3.50 7.53 -25.37
N THR A 264 2.59 8.51 -25.39
CA THR A 264 2.57 9.56 -24.37
C THR A 264 1.96 9.03 -23.07
N VAL A 265 2.34 9.60 -21.92
CA VAL A 265 1.84 9.17 -20.59
C VAL A 265 0.30 9.23 -20.52
N SER A 266 -0.34 10.10 -21.29
CA SER A 266 -1.79 10.21 -21.44
C SER A 266 -2.47 9.06 -22.19
N GLU A 267 -1.72 8.25 -22.93
CA GLU A 267 -2.23 7.14 -23.75
C GLU A 267 -2.04 5.77 -23.08
N LEU A 268 -1.29 5.73 -21.97
CA LEU A 268 -1.13 4.53 -21.14
C LEU A 268 -2.33 4.41 -20.19
N ASN A 269 -3.30 3.58 -20.56
CA ASN A 269 -4.39 3.20 -19.66
C ASN A 269 -3.83 2.34 -18.52
N PHE A 270 -3.90 2.86 -17.29
CA PHE A 270 -3.73 2.09 -16.06
C PHE A 270 -5.08 1.58 -15.57
#